data_AF-A0A4V1UR78-F1
#
_entry.id   AF-A0A4V1UR78-F1
#
_cell.length_a   1.000
_cell.length_b   1.000
_cell.length_c   1.000
_cell.angle_alpha   90.00
_cell.angle_beta   90.00
_cell.angle_gamma   90.00
#
_symmetry.space_group_name_H-M   'P 1'
#
loop_
_entity.id
_entity.type
_entity.pdbx_description
1 polymer ?
#
loop_
_entity_poly.entity_id
_entity_poly.type
_entity_poly.pdbx_seq_one_letter_code
_entity_poly.pdbx_strand_id
1 'polypeptide(L)'
;ININPVPSPAVVFDPLPAVCINAGLVTITAANETKGVNGTGQYSGLGITPDGIFDPRIAGVGTHEITYTFKGDKLNQGNVYCEDIKKQTITVTSLPALEFEQDFYILLDGAKPFNARSSGPEATYKWAPAVGLDRDDVLNPMIKGEVDRVYTLTATTPQGCVTSDTIRVYVLDGLKVPSAFSPNGDGVNDVWNIGYIDSYPNATVQVFNRYGLVVFSSKGYAEPFDGKYQNKDLSIDTYYYVIDPGNGKSKKTGSLTIIK
;
A
#
# COMPACT_ATOMS: atom_id res chain seq x y z
N ILE A 1 -27.98 -4.74 -71.00
CA ILE A 1 -27.35 -5.39 -69.83
C ILE A 1 -27.88 -4.66 -68.60
N ASN A 2 -28.75 -5.28 -67.81
CA ASN A 2 -29.13 -4.72 -66.51
C ASN A 2 -28.03 -5.11 -65.51
N ILE A 3 -27.24 -4.12 -65.10
CA ILE A 3 -26.26 -4.30 -64.02
C ILE A 3 -27.03 -4.01 -62.73
N ASN A 4 -27.35 -5.05 -61.97
CA ASN A 4 -27.96 -4.88 -60.65
C ASN A 4 -26.82 -4.77 -59.63
N PRO A 5 -26.52 -3.58 -59.08
CA PRO A 5 -25.40 -3.42 -58.16
C PRO A 5 -25.64 -4.19 -56.87
N VAL A 6 -24.64 -4.97 -56.48
CA VAL A 6 -24.63 -5.67 -55.19
C VAL A 6 -24.50 -4.65 -54.06
N PRO A 7 -25.33 -4.70 -53.01
CA PRO A 7 -25.19 -3.81 -51.87
C PRO A 7 -23.84 -4.06 -51.17
N SER A 8 -23.00 -3.03 -51.13
CA SER A 8 -21.73 -3.06 -50.38
C SER A 8 -21.99 -2.66 -48.93
N PRO A 9 -21.51 -3.46 -47.94
CA PRO A 9 -21.65 -3.11 -46.54
C PRO A 9 -20.91 -1.79 -46.25
N ALA A 10 -21.35 -1.09 -45.21
CA ALA A 10 -20.59 0.01 -44.63
C ALA A 10 -20.53 -0.17 -43.11
N VAL A 11 -19.31 -0.32 -42.62
CA VAL A 11 -19.01 -0.52 -41.21
C VAL A 11 -18.63 0.81 -40.57
N VAL A 12 -19.17 1.05 -39.39
CA VAL A 12 -18.61 2.02 -38.43
C VAL A 12 -17.90 1.26 -37.32
N PHE A 13 -16.83 1.86 -36.78
CA PHE A 13 -16.12 1.33 -35.63
C PHE A 13 -15.77 2.50 -34.72
N ASP A 14 -16.56 2.65 -33.65
CA ASP A 14 -16.41 3.76 -32.72
C ASP A 14 -15.11 3.65 -31.91
N PRO A 15 -14.54 4.79 -31.46
CA PRO A 15 -13.33 4.79 -30.64
C PRO A 15 -13.46 3.91 -29.40
N LEU A 16 -12.46 3.06 -29.15
CA LEU A 16 -12.40 2.20 -27.99
C LEU A 16 -11.81 2.95 -26.77
N PRO A 17 -12.42 2.86 -25.58
CA PRO A 17 -11.83 3.40 -24.36
C PRO A 17 -10.58 2.59 -23.96
N ALA A 18 -9.67 3.24 -23.24
CA ALA A 18 -8.55 2.54 -22.60
C ALA A 18 -9.05 1.59 -21.52
N VAL A 19 -8.32 0.49 -21.30
CA VAL A 19 -8.66 -0.54 -20.31
C VAL A 19 -7.46 -0.86 -19.43
N CYS A 20 -7.71 -1.24 -18.19
CA CYS A 20 -6.67 -1.65 -17.26
C CYS A 20 -6.20 -3.08 -17.56
N ILE A 21 -4.92 -3.36 -17.32
CA ILE A 21 -4.36 -4.72 -17.47
C ILE A 21 -5.10 -5.77 -16.62
N ASN A 22 -5.76 -5.36 -15.54
CA ASN A 22 -6.55 -6.21 -14.63
C ASN A 22 -8.08 -6.10 -14.83
N ALA A 23 -8.56 -5.47 -15.92
CA ALA A 23 -9.99 -5.25 -16.14
C ALA A 23 -10.82 -6.54 -16.34
N GLY A 24 -10.16 -7.71 -16.44
CA GLY A 24 -10.82 -8.96 -16.79
C GLY A 24 -11.18 -9.01 -18.28
N LEU A 25 -12.19 -9.81 -18.64
CA LEU A 25 -12.66 -9.90 -20.02
C LEU A 25 -13.57 -8.71 -20.35
N VAL A 26 -13.24 -8.00 -21.42
CA VAL A 26 -13.97 -6.82 -21.90
C VAL A 26 -14.72 -7.18 -23.18
N THR A 27 -16.01 -6.92 -23.25
CA THR A 27 -16.79 -7.13 -24.49
C THR A 27 -16.77 -5.87 -25.34
N ILE A 28 -16.38 -6.00 -26.61
CA ILE A 28 -16.34 -4.92 -27.59
C ILE A 28 -17.52 -5.06 -28.55
N THR A 29 -18.39 -4.06 -28.53
CA THR A 29 -19.59 -3.95 -29.39
C THR A 29 -19.61 -2.67 -30.22
N ALA A 30 -18.47 -1.99 -30.32
CA ALA A 30 -18.33 -0.66 -30.94
C ALA A 30 -18.33 -0.67 -32.47
N ALA A 31 -18.35 -1.85 -33.11
CA ALA A 31 -18.43 -1.97 -34.56
C ALA A 31 -19.77 -2.56 -35.01
N ASN A 32 -20.36 -1.97 -36.05
CA ASN A 32 -21.59 -2.47 -36.66
C ASN A 32 -21.69 -2.09 -38.16
N GLU A 33 -22.56 -2.81 -38.87
CA GLU A 33 -22.93 -2.53 -40.26
C GLU A 33 -24.12 -1.55 -40.29
N THR A 34 -24.09 -0.59 -41.21
CA THR A 34 -25.01 0.56 -41.20
C THR A 34 -25.99 0.62 -42.38
N LYS A 35 -25.84 -0.23 -43.40
CA LYS A 35 -26.66 -0.25 -44.62
C LYS A 35 -27.69 -1.39 -44.67
N GLY A 36 -27.80 -2.20 -43.62
CA GLY A 36 -28.71 -3.33 -43.54
C GLY A 36 -28.31 -4.51 -44.43
N VAL A 37 -27.02 -4.68 -44.70
CA VAL A 37 -26.51 -5.81 -45.49
C VAL A 37 -26.47 -7.06 -44.62
N ASN A 38 -27.15 -8.14 -45.01
CA ASN A 38 -27.05 -9.42 -44.32
C ASN A 38 -25.63 -9.96 -44.45
N GLY A 39 -25.07 -10.44 -43.34
CA GLY A 39 -23.69 -10.90 -43.28
C GLY A 39 -23.22 -11.21 -41.86
N THR A 40 -21.93 -11.50 -41.73
CA THR A 40 -21.28 -11.77 -40.44
C THR A 40 -20.11 -10.84 -40.23
N GLY A 41 -20.06 -10.21 -39.05
CA GLY A 41 -18.93 -9.40 -38.60
C GLY A 41 -18.06 -10.15 -37.60
N GLN A 42 -16.75 -10.03 -37.72
CA GLN A 42 -15.79 -10.66 -36.81
C GLN A 42 -14.67 -9.69 -36.44
N TYR A 43 -14.25 -9.76 -35.18
CA TYR A 43 -13.07 -9.06 -34.69
C TYR A 43 -11.80 -9.87 -34.88
N SER A 44 -10.67 -9.17 -35.00
CA SER A 44 -9.33 -9.77 -35.03
C SER A 44 -8.30 -8.79 -34.48
N GLY A 45 -7.23 -9.32 -33.91
CA GLY A 45 -6.19 -8.54 -33.23
C GLY A 45 -5.58 -9.32 -32.08
N LEU A 46 -4.57 -8.76 -31.43
CA LEU A 46 -3.96 -9.38 -30.25
C LEU A 46 -4.94 -9.32 -29.07
N GLY A 47 -5.16 -10.46 -28.41
CA GLY A 47 -5.99 -10.52 -27.20
C GLY A 47 -7.50 -10.45 -27.42
N ILE A 48 -8.01 -10.45 -28.65
CA ILE A 48 -9.45 -10.44 -28.95
C ILE A 48 -9.92 -11.73 -29.63
N THR A 49 -11.09 -12.21 -29.25
CA THR A 49 -11.79 -13.30 -29.92
C THR A 49 -12.63 -12.78 -31.10
N PRO A 50 -12.99 -13.64 -32.08
CA PRO A 50 -13.85 -13.23 -33.19
C PRO A 50 -15.19 -12.62 -32.77
N ASP A 51 -15.73 -13.04 -31.62
CA ASP A 51 -17.00 -12.56 -31.07
C ASP A 51 -16.87 -11.25 -30.25
N GLY A 52 -15.67 -10.65 -30.23
CA GLY A 52 -15.44 -9.34 -29.61
C GLY A 52 -15.10 -9.38 -28.11
N ILE A 53 -14.76 -10.54 -27.55
CA ILE A 53 -14.26 -10.64 -26.17
C ILE A 53 -12.75 -10.37 -26.17
N PHE A 54 -12.31 -9.31 -25.49
CA PHE A 54 -10.93 -8.86 -25.34
C PHE A 54 -10.38 -9.20 -23.94
N ASP A 55 -9.20 -9.84 -23.87
CA ASP A 55 -8.44 -10.06 -22.62
C ASP A 55 -7.19 -9.14 -22.62
N PRO A 56 -7.18 -8.06 -21.80
CA PRO A 56 -6.04 -7.16 -21.68
C PRO A 56 -4.73 -7.85 -21.29
N ARG A 57 -4.79 -8.98 -20.56
CA ARG A 57 -3.59 -9.71 -20.11
C ARG A 57 -2.91 -10.46 -21.25
N ILE A 58 -3.66 -10.88 -22.26
CA ILE A 58 -3.10 -11.50 -23.47
C ILE A 58 -2.49 -10.42 -24.36
N ALA A 59 -3.16 -9.26 -24.50
CA ALA A 59 -2.64 -8.14 -25.26
C ALA A 59 -1.37 -7.53 -24.61
N GLY A 60 -1.34 -7.45 -23.29
CA GLY A 60 -0.27 -6.81 -22.53
C GLY A 60 -0.38 -5.28 -22.55
N VAL A 61 0.43 -4.61 -21.72
CA VAL A 61 0.44 -3.15 -21.61
C VAL A 61 0.92 -2.53 -22.92
N GLY A 62 0.20 -1.53 -23.42
CA GLY A 62 0.52 -0.85 -24.68
C GLY A 62 -0.72 -0.53 -25.51
N THR A 63 -0.49 -0.04 -26.74
CA THR A 63 -1.56 0.24 -27.70
C THR A 63 -1.63 -0.86 -28.73
N HIS A 64 -2.82 -1.43 -28.93
CA HIS A 64 -3.07 -2.58 -29.81
C HIS A 64 -4.07 -2.22 -30.87
N GLU A 65 -3.82 -2.64 -32.11
CA GLU A 65 -4.77 -2.48 -33.21
C GLU A 65 -5.81 -3.63 -33.20
N ILE A 66 -7.08 -3.25 -33.24
CA ILE A 66 -8.23 -4.15 -33.39
C ILE A 66 -8.85 -3.90 -34.76
N THR A 67 -9.04 -4.97 -35.51
CA THR A 67 -9.67 -4.93 -36.83
C THR A 67 -11.04 -5.59 -36.76
N TYR A 68 -12.06 -4.91 -37.26
CA TYR A 68 -13.38 -5.48 -37.50
C TYR A 68 -13.61 -5.64 -39.00
N THR A 69 -13.95 -6.85 -39.41
CA THR A 69 -14.22 -7.20 -40.80
C THR A 69 -15.67 -7.68 -40.89
N PHE A 70 -16.48 -7.00 -41.69
CA PHE A 70 -17.82 -7.44 -42.01
C PHE A 70 -17.86 -8.04 -43.41
N LYS A 71 -18.36 -9.27 -43.52
CA LYS A 71 -18.55 -9.97 -44.81
C LYS A 71 -20.03 -10.17 -45.07
N GLY A 72 -20.52 -9.61 -46.17
CA GLY A 72 -21.88 -9.84 -46.65
C GLY A 72 -22.11 -11.31 -47.03
N ASP A 73 -23.36 -11.76 -46.90
CA ASP A 73 -23.78 -13.11 -47.29
C ASP A 73 -23.57 -13.36 -48.78
N LYS A 74 -23.38 -14.64 -49.13
CA LYS A 74 -23.22 -15.05 -50.52
C LYS A 74 -24.46 -14.70 -51.33
N LEU A 75 -24.25 -13.99 -52.44
CA LEU A 75 -25.30 -13.81 -53.44
C LEU A 75 -25.37 -15.01 -54.39
N ASN A 76 -26.56 -15.28 -54.92
CA ASN A 76 -26.84 -16.44 -55.80
C ASN A 76 -26.15 -16.39 -57.18
N GLN A 77 -25.14 -15.53 -57.39
CA GLN A 77 -24.43 -15.31 -58.67
C GLN A 77 -22.90 -15.38 -58.50
N GLY A 78 -22.40 -16.51 -58.01
CA GLY A 78 -20.97 -16.78 -57.83
C GLY A 78 -20.49 -16.46 -56.41
N ASN A 79 -19.34 -17.02 -56.01
CA ASN A 79 -18.73 -16.83 -54.69
C ASN A 79 -18.20 -15.39 -54.47
N VAL A 80 -19.02 -14.37 -54.74
CA VAL A 80 -18.69 -12.96 -54.57
C VAL A 80 -19.30 -12.51 -53.25
N TYR A 81 -18.43 -12.10 -52.33
CA TYR A 81 -18.78 -11.44 -51.07
C TYR A 81 -18.25 -10.01 -51.13
N CYS A 82 -19.03 -9.05 -50.65
CA CYS A 82 -18.52 -7.70 -50.39
C CYS A 82 -18.09 -7.63 -48.92
N GLU A 83 -16.92 -7.04 -48.68
CA GLU A 83 -16.41 -6.83 -47.33
C GLU A 83 -16.11 -5.34 -47.10
N ASP A 84 -16.34 -4.89 -45.88
CA ASP A 84 -15.82 -3.62 -45.39
C ASP A 84 -15.04 -3.89 -44.09
N ILE A 85 -13.94 -3.16 -43.96
CA ILE A 85 -12.97 -3.33 -42.89
C ILE A 85 -12.78 -1.99 -42.22
N LYS A 86 -12.82 -2.00 -40.89
CA LYS A 86 -12.46 -0.84 -40.06
C LYS A 86 -11.50 -1.28 -38.98
N LYS A 87 -10.65 -0.34 -38.59
CA LYS A 87 -9.62 -0.54 -37.58
C LYS A 87 -9.79 0.49 -36.50
N GLN A 88 -9.57 0.08 -35.26
CA GLN A 88 -9.41 0.99 -34.15
C GLN A 88 -8.36 0.48 -33.18
N THR A 89 -7.69 1.37 -32.48
CA THR A 89 -6.76 1.04 -31.41
C THR A 89 -7.45 0.97 -30.06
N ILE A 90 -6.99 0.03 -29.22
CA ILE A 90 -7.31 -0.05 -27.79
C ILE A 90 -6.00 0.10 -27.00
N THR A 91 -6.03 0.91 -25.94
CA THR A 91 -4.87 1.08 -25.05
C THR A 91 -5.08 0.29 -23.78
N VAL A 92 -4.13 -0.59 -23.46
CA VAL A 92 -4.05 -1.31 -22.20
C VAL A 92 -3.06 -0.59 -21.28
N THR A 93 -3.58 -0.04 -20.19
CA THR A 93 -2.79 0.71 -19.20
C THR A 93 -2.31 -0.22 -18.08
N SER A 94 -1.06 -0.02 -17.64
CA SER A 94 -0.53 -0.68 -16.45
C SER A 94 -1.20 -0.15 -15.17
N LEU A 95 -0.96 -0.83 -14.05
CA LEU A 95 -1.38 -0.35 -12.74
C LEU A 95 -0.30 0.54 -12.10
N PRO A 96 -0.68 1.54 -11.29
CA PRO A 96 0.26 2.20 -10.40
C PRO A 96 0.76 1.18 -9.36
N ALA A 97 2.05 1.26 -9.02
CA ALA A 97 2.68 0.45 -7.99
C ALA A 97 3.00 1.32 -6.77
N LEU A 98 2.60 0.84 -5.58
CA LEU A 98 2.83 1.50 -4.30
C LEU A 98 3.96 0.78 -3.54
N GLU A 99 4.86 1.54 -2.94
CA GLU A 99 5.94 1.03 -2.09
C GLU A 99 5.93 1.74 -0.75
N PHE A 100 5.90 0.97 0.34
CA PHE A 100 5.85 1.47 1.73
C PHE A 100 7.10 1.09 2.53
N GLU A 101 7.34 1.83 3.62
CA GLU A 101 8.18 1.35 4.72
C GLU A 101 7.49 0.13 5.38
N GLN A 102 8.25 -0.90 5.79
CA GLN A 102 7.68 -2.16 6.32
C GLN A 102 6.85 -1.95 7.59
N ASP A 103 7.41 -1.22 8.56
CA ASP A 103 6.75 -0.89 9.82
C ASP A 103 6.75 0.63 10.04
N PHE A 104 5.62 1.19 10.47
CA PHE A 104 5.50 2.61 10.79
C PHE A 104 5.22 2.81 12.29
N TYR A 105 6.21 3.32 13.02
CA TYR A 105 6.09 3.63 14.45
C TYR A 105 5.97 5.14 14.68
N ILE A 106 5.08 5.53 15.58
CA ILE A 106 4.85 6.92 16.01
C ILE A 106 4.62 6.95 17.53
N LEU A 107 4.83 8.10 18.20
CA LEU A 107 4.45 8.23 19.62
C LEU A 107 2.99 8.57 19.78
N LEU A 108 2.42 8.19 20.92
CA LEU A 108 1.19 8.82 21.40
C LEU A 108 1.36 10.35 21.41
N ASP A 109 0.37 11.04 20.85
CA ASP A 109 0.27 12.48 20.60
C ASP A 109 1.36 13.06 19.66
N GLY A 110 2.21 12.21 19.08
CA GLY A 110 3.22 12.60 18.09
C GLY A 110 2.63 12.79 16.69
N ALA A 111 3.41 13.42 15.80
CA ALA A 111 3.12 13.50 14.37
C ALA A 111 4.35 13.08 13.56
N LYS A 112 4.17 12.29 12.50
CA LYS A 112 5.25 11.86 11.60
C LYS A 112 4.72 11.81 10.15
N PRO A 113 5.47 12.33 9.16
CA PRO A 113 5.08 12.20 7.76
C PRO A 113 5.21 10.74 7.32
N PHE A 114 4.23 10.28 6.54
CA PHE A 114 4.34 9.02 5.84
C PHE A 114 5.20 9.17 4.58
N ASN A 115 5.99 8.14 4.26
CA ASN A 115 6.89 8.14 3.11
C ASN A 115 6.58 6.94 2.21
N ALA A 116 5.54 7.07 1.37
CA ALA A 116 5.31 6.17 0.25
C ALA A 116 6.05 6.63 -1.00
N ARG A 117 6.31 5.67 -1.88
CA ARG A 117 6.65 5.91 -3.28
C ARG A 117 5.57 5.31 -4.17
N SER A 118 5.33 5.99 -5.29
CA SER A 118 4.42 5.55 -6.34
C SER A 118 5.18 5.52 -7.65
N SER A 119 5.02 4.44 -8.42
CA SER A 119 5.62 4.28 -9.74
C SER A 119 4.58 3.79 -10.76
N GLY A 120 4.90 3.93 -12.05
CA GLY A 120 3.97 3.60 -13.14
C GLY A 120 3.15 4.82 -13.59
N PRO A 121 1.88 4.63 -14.04
CA PRO A 121 1.05 5.73 -14.52
C PRO A 121 0.73 6.73 -13.41
N GLU A 122 0.51 7.99 -13.81
CA GLU A 122 0.05 9.03 -12.88
C GLU A 122 -1.28 8.64 -12.25
N ALA A 123 -1.41 8.88 -10.94
CA ALA A 123 -2.56 8.49 -10.16
C ALA A 123 -2.91 9.54 -9.10
N THR A 124 -4.20 9.62 -8.76
CA THR A 124 -4.71 10.31 -7.58
C THR A 124 -4.78 9.36 -6.40
N TYR A 125 -4.66 9.89 -5.18
CA TYR A 125 -4.51 9.10 -3.96
C TYR A 125 -5.71 9.27 -3.03
N LYS A 126 -6.07 8.20 -2.32
CA LYS A 126 -7.06 8.25 -1.25
C LYS A 126 -6.70 7.31 -0.11
N TRP A 127 -6.60 7.83 1.09
CA TRP A 127 -6.39 7.09 2.34
C TRP A 127 -7.70 6.80 3.05
N ALA A 128 -7.79 5.63 3.69
CA ALA A 128 -8.88 5.27 4.57
C ALA A 128 -8.36 4.43 5.77
N PRO A 129 -8.83 4.68 7.00
CA PRO A 129 -9.67 5.81 7.41
C PRO A 129 -8.90 7.15 7.35
N ALA A 130 -9.61 8.28 7.31
CA ALA A 130 -8.98 9.61 7.29
C ALA A 130 -8.62 10.14 8.69
N VAL A 131 -9.16 9.53 9.76
CA VAL A 131 -8.90 9.94 11.14
C VAL A 131 -7.41 9.90 11.41
N GLY A 132 -6.87 10.87 12.16
CA GLY A 132 -5.45 10.96 12.49
C GLY A 132 -4.55 11.37 11.32
N LEU A 133 -5.07 11.62 10.12
CA LEU A 133 -4.33 12.19 9.00
C LEU A 133 -4.60 13.70 8.91
N ASP A 134 -3.60 14.47 8.47
CA ASP A 134 -3.81 15.88 8.10
C ASP A 134 -4.56 16.03 6.77
N ARG A 135 -4.32 15.10 5.84
CA ARG A 135 -4.96 14.97 4.53
C ARG A 135 -5.09 13.50 4.18
N ASP A 136 -6.16 13.16 3.47
CA ASP A 136 -6.41 11.79 3.01
C ASP A 136 -6.32 11.65 1.48
N ASP A 137 -5.94 12.71 0.76
CA ASP A 137 -5.96 12.81 -0.70
C ASP A 137 -4.55 13.03 -1.30
N VAL A 138 -3.51 12.78 -0.51
CA VAL A 138 -2.09 12.93 -0.89
C VAL A 138 -1.33 11.62 -0.68
N LEU A 139 -0.23 11.43 -1.42
CA LEU A 139 0.63 10.25 -1.27
C LEU A 139 1.26 10.15 0.13
N ASN A 140 1.71 11.29 0.67
CA ASN A 140 2.51 11.38 1.89
C ASN A 140 1.85 12.33 2.92
N PRO A 141 0.82 11.86 3.64
CA PRO A 141 0.19 12.66 4.69
C PRO A 141 1.03 12.70 5.98
N MET A 142 0.72 13.65 6.85
CA MET A 142 1.15 13.65 8.24
C MET A 142 0.21 12.78 9.08
N ILE A 143 0.75 11.75 9.72
CA ILE A 143 -0.01 10.86 10.62
C ILE A 143 0.19 11.33 12.06
N LYS A 144 -0.91 11.45 12.82
CA LYS A 144 -0.92 11.65 14.27
C LYS A 144 -1.06 10.32 15.00
N GLY A 145 -0.23 10.12 16.01
CA GLY A 145 -0.25 8.91 16.82
C GLY A 145 -1.27 9.01 17.94
N GLU A 146 -2.43 8.42 17.78
CA GLU A 146 -3.48 8.37 18.82
C GLU A 146 -3.62 6.95 19.35
N VAL A 147 -3.81 6.00 18.43
CA VAL A 147 -3.95 4.57 18.68
C VAL A 147 -3.40 3.81 17.48
N ASP A 148 -3.01 2.56 17.70
CA ASP A 148 -2.68 1.63 16.62
C ASP A 148 -3.77 1.64 15.55
N ARG A 149 -3.36 1.77 14.28
CA ARG A 149 -4.32 1.86 13.17
C ARG A 149 -3.75 1.26 11.90
N VAL A 150 -4.62 0.60 11.14
CA VAL A 150 -4.31 0.18 9.78
C VAL A 150 -4.92 1.21 8.83
N TYR A 151 -4.11 1.71 7.92
CA TYR A 151 -4.54 2.58 6.83
C TYR A 151 -4.40 1.84 5.51
N THR A 152 -5.36 2.06 4.62
CA THR A 152 -5.35 1.62 3.23
C THR A 152 -5.15 2.84 2.35
N LEU A 153 -4.11 2.83 1.51
CA LEU A 153 -3.93 3.79 0.42
C LEU A 153 -4.47 3.18 -0.86
N THR A 154 -5.32 3.94 -1.55
CA THR A 154 -5.82 3.63 -2.90
C THR A 154 -5.23 4.62 -3.90
N ALA A 155 -4.61 4.13 -4.96
CA ALA A 155 -4.16 4.91 -6.10
C ALA A 155 -5.07 4.63 -7.30
N THR A 156 -5.57 5.70 -7.94
CA THR A 156 -6.48 5.62 -9.10
C THR A 156 -5.93 6.42 -10.27
N THR A 157 -5.76 5.80 -11.43
CA THR A 157 -5.32 6.51 -12.65
C THR A 157 -6.49 7.27 -13.30
N PRO A 158 -6.22 8.24 -14.21
CA PRO A 158 -7.27 8.92 -14.97
C PRO A 158 -8.17 7.97 -15.80
N GLN A 159 -7.65 6.80 -16.18
CA GLN A 159 -8.39 5.76 -16.89
C GLN A 159 -9.23 4.86 -15.95
N GLY A 160 -9.20 5.11 -14.64
CA GLY A 160 -9.95 4.36 -13.64
C GLY A 160 -9.25 3.09 -13.15
N CYS A 161 -7.96 2.92 -13.41
CA CYS A 161 -7.21 1.76 -12.92
C CYS A 161 -6.84 1.94 -11.45
N VAL A 162 -7.17 0.95 -10.63
CA VAL A 162 -7.05 1.04 -9.17
C VAL A 162 -6.06 0.01 -8.64
N THR A 163 -5.15 0.48 -7.78
CA THR A 163 -4.32 -0.34 -6.89
C THR A 163 -4.53 0.13 -5.46
N SER A 164 -4.48 -0.79 -4.50
CA SER A 164 -4.48 -0.43 -3.08
C SER A 164 -3.46 -1.26 -2.32
N ASP A 165 -2.90 -0.66 -1.27
CA ASP A 165 -2.04 -1.36 -0.32
C ASP A 165 -2.29 -0.83 1.10
N THR A 166 -1.88 -1.59 2.11
CA THR A 166 -2.15 -1.31 3.52
C THR A 166 -0.87 -1.12 4.32
N ILE A 167 -0.90 -0.21 5.29
CA ILE A 167 0.16 -0.05 6.29
C ILE A 167 -0.43 -0.05 7.69
N ARG A 168 0.26 -0.73 8.61
CA ARG A 168 -0.05 -0.67 10.03
C ARG A 168 0.84 0.36 10.73
N VAL A 169 0.18 1.30 11.41
CA VAL A 169 0.80 2.29 12.28
C VAL A 169 0.73 1.79 13.71
N TYR A 170 1.89 1.71 14.35
CA TYR A 170 2.04 1.39 15.76
C TYR A 170 2.28 2.65 16.57
N VAL A 171 1.43 2.89 17.57
CA VAL A 171 1.52 4.05 18.46
C VAL A 171 2.18 3.60 19.76
N LEU A 172 3.41 4.09 19.96
CA LEU A 172 4.21 3.79 21.13
C LEU A 172 3.92 4.82 22.23
N ASP A 173 3.56 4.35 23.41
CA ASP A 173 3.48 5.20 24.59
C ASP A 173 4.86 5.73 24.99
N GLY A 174 4.90 6.89 25.66
CA GLY A 174 6.15 7.45 26.15
C GLY A 174 6.66 6.72 27.39
N LEU A 175 7.95 6.34 27.42
CA LEU A 175 8.58 5.72 28.60
C LEU A 175 8.33 6.53 29.88
N LYS A 176 7.67 5.92 30.87
CA LYS A 176 7.49 6.46 32.23
C LYS A 176 8.56 5.86 33.12
N VAL A 177 9.59 6.65 33.41
CA VAL A 177 10.75 6.20 34.17
C VAL A 177 10.62 6.70 35.62
N PRO A 178 10.33 5.83 36.60
CA PRO A 178 10.33 6.24 37.99
C PRO A 178 11.73 6.66 38.43
N SER A 179 11.82 7.69 39.27
CA SER A 179 13.09 8.16 39.84
C SER A 179 13.51 7.40 41.10
N ALA A 180 12.69 6.48 41.62
CA ALA A 180 13.00 5.69 42.80
C ALA A 180 12.23 4.36 42.82
N PHE A 181 12.75 3.39 43.56
CA PHE A 181 12.10 2.12 43.89
C PHE A 181 12.64 1.57 45.23
N SER A 182 11.91 0.63 45.84
CA SER A 182 12.12 0.14 47.21
C SER A 182 12.24 -1.39 47.26
N PRO A 183 13.42 -1.98 47.01
CA PRO A 183 13.63 -3.44 47.05
C PRO A 183 13.68 -3.95 48.50
N ASN A 184 12.55 -3.91 49.22
CA ASN A 184 12.43 -4.28 50.63
C ASN A 184 11.60 -5.57 50.87
N GLY A 185 10.99 -6.11 49.82
CA GLY A 185 10.22 -7.36 49.82
C GLY A 185 8.77 -7.21 50.27
N ASP A 186 8.22 -5.99 50.30
CA ASP A 186 6.83 -5.73 50.68
C ASP A 186 5.82 -5.89 49.51
N GLY A 187 6.32 -6.15 48.30
CA GLY A 187 5.54 -6.31 47.08
C GLY A 187 5.26 -5.00 46.34
N VAL A 188 5.71 -3.84 46.85
CA VAL A 188 5.44 -2.51 46.29
C VAL A 188 6.74 -1.88 45.80
N ASN A 189 6.86 -1.71 44.48
CA ASN A 189 8.06 -1.14 43.84
C ASN A 189 9.37 -1.86 44.25
N ASP A 190 9.31 -3.17 44.50
CA ASP A 190 10.48 -3.99 44.83
C ASP A 190 11.49 -4.09 43.69
N VAL A 191 11.02 -3.82 42.47
CA VAL A 191 11.85 -3.73 41.28
C VAL A 191 11.56 -2.42 40.55
N TRP A 192 12.53 -1.96 39.77
CA TRP A 192 12.41 -0.74 39.01
C TRP A 192 11.56 -0.96 37.74
N ASN A 193 10.24 -0.86 37.88
CA ASN A 193 9.33 -1.01 36.75
C ASN A 193 9.31 0.26 35.88
N ILE A 194 9.78 0.17 34.64
CA ILE A 194 9.71 1.27 33.67
C ILE A 194 8.41 1.13 32.87
N GLY A 195 7.51 2.08 33.02
CA GLY A 195 6.22 2.06 32.33
C GLY A 195 6.38 2.20 30.81
N TYR A 196 5.63 1.37 30.08
CA TYR A 196 5.58 1.29 28.61
C TYR A 196 6.87 0.87 27.91
N ILE A 197 7.85 0.32 28.64
CA ILE A 197 9.11 -0.12 28.03
C ILE A 197 8.95 -1.35 27.12
N ASP A 198 7.89 -2.12 27.32
CA ASP A 198 7.44 -3.20 26.45
C ASP A 198 7.09 -2.73 25.03
N SER A 199 6.68 -1.46 24.88
CA SER A 199 6.51 -0.80 23.56
C SER A 199 7.85 -0.53 22.85
N TYR A 200 8.99 -0.79 23.49
CA TYR A 200 10.33 -0.59 22.95
C TYR A 200 11.16 -1.88 23.07
N PRO A 201 10.85 -2.94 22.29
CA PRO A 201 11.46 -4.26 22.44
C PRO A 201 12.98 -4.28 22.19
N ASN A 202 13.48 -3.30 21.43
CA ASN A 202 14.91 -3.13 21.15
C ASN A 202 15.62 -2.18 22.12
N ALA A 203 14.92 -1.69 23.15
CA ALA A 203 15.52 -0.77 24.12
C ALA A 203 16.70 -1.42 24.84
N THR A 204 17.67 -0.62 25.24
CA THR A 204 18.71 -1.03 26.19
C THR A 204 18.59 -0.18 27.44
N VAL A 205 18.68 -0.83 28.60
CA VAL A 205 18.61 -0.16 29.91
C VAL A 205 19.91 -0.43 30.64
N GLN A 206 20.55 0.63 31.09
CA GLN A 206 21.78 0.56 31.87
C GLN A 206 21.63 1.39 33.14
N VAL A 207 22.07 0.85 34.26
CA VAL A 207 22.14 1.56 35.56
C VAL A 207 23.59 1.59 36.01
N PHE A 208 24.03 2.74 36.50
CA PHE A 208 25.39 3.04 36.90
C PHE A 208 25.41 3.50 38.36
N ASN A 209 26.45 3.11 39.10
CA ASN A 209 26.73 3.73 40.39
C ASN A 209 27.37 5.12 40.22
N ARG A 210 27.61 5.82 41.34
CA ARG A 210 28.23 7.16 41.36
C ARG A 210 29.64 7.25 40.76
N TYR A 211 30.31 6.12 40.54
CA TYR A 211 31.65 6.05 39.95
C TYR A 211 31.62 5.70 38.45
N GLY A 212 30.43 5.57 37.86
CA GLY A 212 30.27 5.21 36.45
C GLY A 212 30.38 3.71 36.15
N LEU A 213 30.41 2.85 37.17
CA LEU A 213 30.36 1.40 36.97
C LEU A 213 28.93 0.97 36.64
N VAL A 214 28.76 0.22 35.55
CA VAL A 214 27.49 -0.45 35.20
C VAL A 214 27.17 -1.51 36.25
N VAL A 215 26.08 -1.32 36.98
CA VAL A 215 25.57 -2.27 37.98
C VAL A 215 24.35 -3.07 37.47
N PHE A 216 23.73 -2.63 36.38
CA PHE A 216 22.70 -3.36 35.67
C PHE A 216 22.75 -3.02 34.19
N SER A 217 22.53 -4.02 33.34
CA SER A 217 22.42 -3.82 31.88
C SER A 217 21.46 -4.85 31.31
N SER A 218 20.54 -4.40 30.45
CA SER A 218 19.64 -5.28 29.72
C SER A 218 19.46 -4.82 28.27
N LYS A 219 19.18 -5.78 27.39
CA LYS A 219 18.57 -5.54 26.08
C LYS A 219 17.13 -6.05 26.15
N GLY A 220 16.17 -5.22 25.75
CA GLY A 220 14.80 -5.30 26.25
C GLY A 220 14.75 -5.02 27.76
N TYR A 221 13.60 -5.30 28.37
CA TYR A 221 13.40 -5.10 29.81
C TYR A 221 12.40 -6.12 30.41
N ALA A 222 12.58 -7.40 30.05
CA ALA A 222 11.71 -8.48 30.53
C ALA A 222 11.91 -8.77 32.03
N GLU A 223 13.14 -8.65 32.51
CA GLU A 223 13.53 -8.79 33.92
C GLU A 223 13.89 -7.40 34.47
N PRO A 224 13.01 -6.77 35.27
CA PRO A 224 13.28 -5.46 35.84
C PRO A 224 14.46 -5.47 36.79
N PHE A 225 15.09 -4.32 36.98
CA PHE A 225 16.20 -4.18 37.91
C PHE A 225 15.71 -4.28 39.35
N ASP A 226 16.24 -5.23 40.10
CA ASP A 226 15.84 -5.56 41.48
C ASP A 226 16.71 -4.90 42.55
N GLY A 227 17.63 -4.02 42.16
CA GLY A 227 18.55 -3.35 43.09
C GLY A 227 19.71 -4.23 43.57
N LYS A 228 20.00 -5.34 42.88
CA LYS A 228 21.16 -6.18 43.19
C LYS A 228 22.26 -6.05 42.14
N TYR A 229 23.50 -6.20 42.58
CA TYR A 229 24.66 -6.36 41.71
C TYR A 229 25.49 -7.54 42.21
N GLN A 230 25.78 -8.50 41.32
CA GLN A 230 26.49 -9.74 41.68
C GLN A 230 25.84 -10.47 42.88
N ASN A 231 24.50 -10.56 42.87
CA ASN A 231 23.67 -11.17 43.93
C ASN A 231 23.76 -10.49 45.31
N LYS A 232 24.33 -9.29 45.41
CA LYS A 232 24.37 -8.49 46.63
C LYS A 232 23.48 -7.29 46.51
N ASP A 233 22.77 -6.98 47.60
CA ASP A 233 21.98 -5.76 47.67
C ASP A 233 22.87 -4.53 47.52
N LEU A 234 22.44 -3.64 46.65
CA LEU A 234 23.06 -2.33 46.53
C LEU A 234 22.68 -1.43 47.70
N SER A 235 23.55 -0.46 47.99
CA SER A 235 23.33 0.52 49.04
C SER A 235 22.14 1.43 48.73
N ILE A 236 21.50 1.94 49.78
CA ILE A 236 20.57 3.08 49.67
C ILE A 236 21.38 4.29 49.20
N ASP A 237 21.26 4.60 47.92
CA ASP A 237 22.09 5.61 47.25
C ASP A 237 21.40 6.07 45.97
N THR A 238 21.96 7.12 45.36
CA THR A 238 21.58 7.57 44.02
C THR A 238 22.46 6.91 42.97
N TYR A 239 21.79 6.24 42.04
CA TYR A 239 22.31 5.64 40.82
C TYR A 239 21.91 6.51 39.63
N TYR A 240 22.47 6.22 38.47
CA TYR A 240 22.17 6.92 37.23
C TYR A 240 21.75 5.93 36.16
N TYR A 241 20.75 6.26 35.36
CA TYR A 241 20.33 5.39 34.28
C TYR A 241 20.58 6.01 32.91
N VAL A 242 20.75 5.13 31.93
CA VAL A 242 20.70 5.44 30.51
C VAL A 242 19.78 4.41 29.87
N ILE A 243 18.67 4.89 29.30
CA ILE A 243 17.73 4.08 28.53
C ILE A 243 17.82 4.54 27.08
N ASP A 244 18.34 3.70 26.22
CA ASP A 244 18.27 3.90 24.77
C ASP A 244 17.02 3.17 24.25
N PRO A 245 16.01 3.85 23.71
CA PRO A 245 14.80 3.20 23.19
C PRO A 245 15.04 2.26 22.00
N GLY A 246 16.23 2.29 21.37
CA GLY A 246 16.61 1.34 20.31
C GLY A 246 15.91 1.56 18.96
N ASN A 247 15.22 2.68 18.79
CA ASN A 247 14.50 3.07 17.57
C ASN A 247 15.03 4.39 16.96
N GLY A 248 16.30 4.73 17.25
CA GLY A 248 16.98 5.93 16.76
C GLY A 248 16.68 7.21 17.55
N LYS A 249 15.92 7.14 18.65
CA LYS A 249 15.65 8.29 19.51
C LYS A 249 16.79 8.63 20.46
N SER A 250 16.74 9.85 20.97
CA SER A 250 17.58 10.29 22.07
C SER A 250 17.39 9.39 23.30
N LYS A 251 18.51 9.06 23.92
CA LYS A 251 18.54 8.29 25.17
C LYS A 251 17.86 9.08 26.28
N LYS A 252 17.07 8.40 27.11
CA LYS A 252 16.59 8.97 28.38
C LYS A 252 17.64 8.73 29.44
N THR A 253 17.98 9.78 30.17
CA THR A 253 18.92 9.71 31.30
C THR A 253 18.32 10.37 32.52
N GLY A 254 18.85 10.03 33.70
CA GLY A 254 18.39 10.59 34.95
C GLY A 254 18.97 9.86 36.16
N SER A 255 18.55 10.30 37.34
CA SER A 255 18.87 9.64 38.60
C SER A 255 17.83 8.59 38.96
N LEU A 256 18.29 7.50 39.57
CA LEU A 256 17.47 6.45 40.17
C LEU A 256 17.90 6.27 41.62
N THR A 257 17.01 6.52 42.57
CA THR A 257 17.30 6.35 43.99
C THR A 257 16.79 4.99 44.47
N ILE A 258 17.66 4.21 45.09
CA ILE A 258 17.24 3.03 45.84
C ILE A 258 16.92 3.48 47.27
N ILE A 259 15.69 3.22 47.71
CA ILE A 259 15.23 3.46 49.09
C ILE A 259 14.88 2.13 49.76
N LYS A 260 14.72 2.10 51.10
CA LYS A 260 14.24 0.92 51.83
C LYS A 260 13.21 1.33 52.87
#